data_AF-A0A7V2Y7T8-F1
#
_entry.id   AF-A0A7V2Y7T8-F1
#
_cell.length_a   1.000
_cell.length_b   1.000
_cell.length_c   1.000
_cell.angle_alpha   90.00
_cell.angle_beta   90.00
_cell.angle_gamma   90.00
#
_symmetry.space_group_name_H-M   'P 1'
#
loop_
_entity.id
_entity.type
_entity.pdbx_description
1 polymer ?
#
loop_
_entity_poly.entity_id
_entity_poly.type
_entity_poly.pdbx_seq_one_letter_code
_entity_poly.pdbx_strand_id
1 'polypeptide(L)'
;MKDKARYFMLPPEEIAYVGFVIHSYEGLGVVRTLDGDKGLVEILLSPQMEEELEELLMALAKEVDLRELSREEVASLGGAMDLCPV
;
A
#
# COMPACT_ATOMS: atom_id res chain seq x y z
N MET A 1 -7.61 -17.87 1.50
CA MET A 1 -7.71 -16.49 0.99
C MET A 1 -6.36 -16.14 0.43
N LYS A 2 -6.29 -15.69 -0.83
CA LYS A 2 -5.06 -15.11 -1.37
C LYS A 2 -5.28 -13.61 -1.36
N ASP A 3 -4.74 -12.94 -0.35
CA ASP A 3 -4.78 -11.49 -0.26
C ASP A 3 -3.94 -10.92 -1.41
N LYS A 4 -4.45 -9.91 -2.11
CA LYS A 4 -3.74 -9.29 -3.24
C LYS A 4 -2.85 -8.18 -2.68
N ALA A 5 -1.56 -8.21 -2.97
CA ALA A 5 -0.63 -7.16 -2.56
C ALA A 5 -0.46 -6.13 -3.68
N ARG A 6 -0.53 -4.85 -3.34
CA ARG A 6 -0.12 -3.71 -4.19
C ARG A 6 0.96 -2.92 -3.48
N TYR A 7 1.81 -2.24 -4.25
CA TYR A 7 2.95 -1.50 -3.70
C TYR A 7 2.84 -0.03 -4.04
N PHE A 8 3.20 0.82 -3.09
CA PHE A 8 3.10 2.26 -3.26
C PHE A 8 4.33 2.96 -2.70
N MET A 9 4.69 4.07 -3.34
CA MET A 9 5.58 5.09 -2.82
C MET A 9 4.74 6.27 -2.35
N LEU A 10 5.11 6.84 -1.22
CA LEU A 10 4.55 8.06 -0.68
C LEU A 10 5.60 8.80 0.16
N PRO A 11 5.39 10.07 0.55
CA PRO A 11 6.26 10.72 1.51
C PRO A 11 6.32 9.93 2.83
N PRO A 12 7.51 9.68 3.42
CA PRO A 12 7.67 8.96 4.68
C PRO A 12 6.76 9.43 5.83
N GLU A 13 6.58 10.74 5.94
CA GLU A 13 5.74 11.39 6.95
C GLU A 13 4.25 11.05 6.81
N GLU A 14 3.81 10.64 5.61
CA GLU A 14 2.41 10.30 5.31
C GLU A 14 2.10 8.83 5.56
N ILE A 15 3.10 7.96 5.81
CA ILE A 15 2.89 6.52 6.06
C ILE A 15 1.92 6.28 7.20
N ALA A 16 2.08 7.03 8.31
CA ALA A 16 1.22 6.90 9.47
C ALA A 16 -0.22 7.35 9.16
N TYR A 17 -0.38 8.41 8.37
CA TYR A 17 -1.69 8.93 7.96
C TYR A 17 -2.41 7.92 7.05
N VAL A 18 -1.76 7.49 5.97
CA VAL A 18 -2.32 6.52 5.01
C VAL A 18 -2.66 5.19 5.70
N GLY A 19 -1.76 4.70 6.56
CA GLY A 19 -2.00 3.50 7.37
C GLY A 19 -3.23 3.66 8.27
N PHE A 20 -3.32 4.78 9.00
CA PHE A 20 -4.46 5.06 9.87
C PHE A 20 -5.79 5.12 9.11
N VAL A 21 -5.83 5.79 7.96
CA VAL A 21 -7.04 5.89 7.14
C VAL A 21 -7.49 4.51 6.69
N ILE A 22 -6.59 3.71 6.09
CA ILE A 22 -6.94 2.36 5.59
C ILE A 22 -7.35 1.43 6.74
N HIS A 23 -6.61 1.43 7.85
CA HIS A 23 -6.90 0.58 9.01
C HIS A 23 -8.18 0.99 9.76
N SER A 24 -8.69 2.20 9.53
CA SER A 24 -9.97 2.66 10.10
C SER A 24 -11.18 2.03 9.42
N TYR A 25 -11.03 1.47 8.22
CA TYR A 25 -12.07 0.70 7.53
C TYR A 25 -11.90 -0.80 7.82
N GLU A 26 -12.81 -1.34 8.61
CA GLU A 26 -12.80 -2.76 8.98
C GLU A 26 -12.83 -3.64 7.72
N GLY A 27 -11.86 -4.54 7.61
CA GLY A 27 -11.81 -5.53 6.53
C GLY A 27 -11.35 -5.01 5.18
N LEU A 28 -10.95 -3.73 5.04
CA LEU A 28 -10.54 -3.15 3.76
C LEU A 28 -9.13 -3.59 3.34
N GLY A 29 -8.17 -3.47 4.25
CA GLY A 29 -6.79 -3.85 3.98
C GLY A 29 -5.83 -3.50 5.11
N VAL A 30 -4.56 -3.87 4.92
CA VAL A 30 -3.47 -3.60 5.86
C VAL A 30 -2.30 -2.99 5.11
N VAL A 31 -1.82 -1.84 5.58
CA VAL A 31 -0.55 -1.25 5.15
C VAL A 31 0.62 -1.86 5.94
N ARG A 32 1.64 -2.32 5.22
CA ARG A 32 2.95 -2.74 5.75
C ARG A 32 4.03 -1.83 5.18
N THR A 33 4.83 -1.23 6.03
CA THR A 33 6.00 -0.46 5.58
C THR A 33 7.12 -1.41 5.18
N LEU A 34 7.59 -1.30 3.94
CA LEU A 34 8.74 -2.05 3.43
C LEU A 34 10.05 -1.27 3.59
N ASP A 35 10.00 0.06 3.38
CA ASP A 35 11.15 0.97 3.60
C ASP A 35 10.61 2.32 4.06
N GLY A 36 10.73 2.60 5.36
CA GLY A 36 10.20 3.82 5.97
C GLY A 36 10.93 5.09 5.54
N ASP A 37 12.24 5.00 5.29
CA ASP A 37 13.04 6.16 4.89
C ASP A 37 12.75 6.58 3.44
N LYS A 38 12.43 5.61 2.58
CA LYS A 38 12.04 5.87 1.19
C LYS A 38 10.53 6.07 1.00
N GLY A 39 9.72 5.73 1.99
CA GLY A 39 8.27 5.81 1.86
C GLY A 39 7.64 4.68 1.04
N LEU A 40 8.30 3.52 1.01
CA LEU A 40 7.81 2.33 0.30
C LEU A 40 6.91 1.50 1.22
N VAL A 41 5.70 1.22 0.75
CA VAL A 41 4.72 0.41 1.47
C VAL A 41 4.11 -0.67 0.58
N GLU A 42 3.69 -1.76 1.21
CA GLU A 42 2.81 -2.79 0.68
C GLU A 42 1.42 -2.58 1.29
N ILE A 43 0.38 -2.69 0.47
CA ILE A 43 -1.01 -2.71 0.94
C ILE A 43 -1.59 -4.08 0.57
N LEU A 44 -1.95 -4.84 1.61
CA LEU A 44 -2.65 -6.11 1.50
C LEU A 44 -4.14 -5.85 1.43
N LEU A 45 -4.76 -6.31 0.34
CA LEU A 45 -6.14 -5.97 0.00
C LEU A 45 -7.08 -7.13 0.27
N SER A 46 -8.25 -6.79 0.82
CA SER A 46 -9.36 -7.73 0.93
C SER A 46 -10.02 -7.91 -0.45
N PRO A 47 -10.07 -9.14 -0.99
CA PRO A 47 -10.66 -9.38 -2.31
C PRO A 47 -12.17 -9.15 -2.35
N GLN A 48 -12.84 -9.03 -1.21
CA GLN A 48 -14.27 -8.75 -1.13
C GLN A 48 -14.62 -7.25 -1.22
N MET A 49 -13.62 -6.36 -1.15
CA MET A 49 -13.80 -4.90 -1.05
C MET A 49 -12.91 -4.14 -2.04
N GLU A 50 -12.66 -4.72 -3.22
CA GLU A 50 -11.76 -4.12 -4.22
C GLU A 50 -12.26 -2.75 -4.72
N GLU A 51 -13.59 -2.58 -4.85
CA GLU A 51 -14.18 -1.33 -5.35
C GLU A 51 -14.03 -0.20 -4.32
N GLU A 52 -14.42 -0.45 -3.07
CA GLU A 52 -14.30 0.50 -1.96
C GLU A 52 -12.83 0.93 -1.74
N LEU A 53 -11.92 -0.03 -1.89
CA LEU A 53 -10.50 0.24 -1.78
C LEU A 53 -10.00 1.12 -2.93
N GLU A 54 -10.39 0.84 -4.17
CA GLU A 54 -9.99 1.64 -5.33
C GLU A 54 -10.49 3.08 -5.17
N GLU A 55 -11.74 3.27 -4.71
CA GLU A 55 -12.28 4.59 -4.39
C GLU A 55 -11.46 5.30 -3.31
N LEU A 56 -11.08 4.60 -2.24
CA LEU A 56 -10.25 5.16 -1.18
C LEU A 56 -8.87 5.54 -1.68
N LEU A 57 -8.21 4.69 -2.47
CA LEU A 57 -6.89 4.97 -3.04
C LEU A 57 -6.93 6.18 -3.99
N MET A 58 -7.98 6.31 -4.81
CA MET A 58 -8.19 7.48 -5.66
C MET A 58 -8.45 8.76 -4.86
N ALA A 59 -9.09 8.67 -3.70
CA ALA A 59 -9.26 9.81 -2.79
C ALA A 59 -7.93 10.18 -2.13
N LEU A 60 -7.20 9.21 -1.59
CA LEU A 60 -5.89 9.41 -0.95
C LEU A 60 -4.85 9.98 -1.92
N ALA A 61 -4.83 9.54 -3.19
CA ALA A 61 -3.93 10.07 -4.21
C ALA A 61 -4.19 11.55 -4.57
N LYS A 62 -5.31 12.14 -4.14
CA LYS A 62 -5.57 13.59 -4.27
C LYS A 62 -5.05 14.40 -3.08
N GLU A 63 -4.80 13.74 -1.95
CA GLU A 63 -4.35 14.35 -0.70
C GLU A 63 -2.84 14.15 -0.47
N VAL A 64 -2.33 12.98 -0.86
CA VAL A 64 -0.96 12.52 -0.68
C VAL A 64 -0.36 12.19 -2.04
N ASP A 65 0.96 12.39 -2.21
CA ASP A 65 1.71 11.93 -3.38
C ASP A 65 1.87 10.40 -3.36
N LEU A 66 0.75 9.69 -3.55
CA LEU A 66 0.64 8.24 -3.51
C LEU A 66 0.82 7.69 -4.93
N ARG A 67 1.96 7.03 -5.17
CA ARG A 67 2.30 6.45 -6.47
C ARG A 67 2.36 4.94 -6.40
N GLU A 68 1.55 4.27 -7.21
CA GLU A 68 1.62 2.82 -7.36
C GLU A 68 2.90 2.37 -8.09
N LEU A 69 3.46 1.25 -7.64
CA LEU A 69 4.60 0.58 -8.25
C LEU A 69 4.24 -0.86 -8.64
N SER A 70 4.82 -1.30 -9.75
CA SER A 70 4.86 -2.70 -10.15
C SER A 70 5.81 -3.51 -9.24
N ARG A 71 5.62 -4.83 -9.23
CA ARG A 71 6.47 -5.74 -8.44
C ARG A 71 7.92 -5.71 -8.93
N GLU A 72 8.13 -5.52 -10.23
CA GLU A 72 9.44 -5.41 -10.86
C GLU A 72 10.17 -4.13 -10.43
N GLU A 73 9.46 -3.00 -10.33
CA GLU A 73 10.01 -1.75 -9.80
C GLU A 73 10.45 -1.92 -8.35
N VAL A 74 9.62 -2.54 -7.51
CA VAL A 74 9.95 -2.79 -6.09
C VAL A 74 11.13 -3.74 -5.93
N ALA A 75 11.19 -4.81 -6.74
CA ALA A 75 12.32 -5.74 -6.72
C ALA A 75 13.64 -5.05 -7.08
N SER A 76 13.59 -4.10 -8.02
CA SER A 76 14.76 -3.31 -8.46
C SER A 76 15.23 -2.29 -7.41
N LEU A 77 14.35 -1.87 -6.51
CA LEU A 77 14.65 -0.95 -5.40
C LEU A 77 15.30 -1.63 -4.18
N GLY A 78 15.53 -2.94 -4.24
CA GLY A 78 16.09 -3.73 -3.14
C GLY A 78 15.04 -4.19 -2.12
N GLY A 79 13.75 -3.93 -2.33
CA GLY A 79 12.65 -4.38 -1.47
C GLY A 79 12.35 -5.88 -1.56
N ALA A 80 13.08 -6.63 -2.39
CA ALA A 80 12.82 -8.03 -2.70
C ALA A 80 12.91 -8.98 -1.49
N MET A 81 13.58 -8.60 -0.40
CA MET A 81 13.79 -9.49 0.75
C MET A 81 12.58 -9.63 1.69
N ASP A 82 11.57 -8.75 1.61
CA ASP A 82 10.40 -8.73 2.52
C ASP A 82 9.02 -8.82 1.82
N LEU A 83 9.00 -9.08 0.50
CA LEU A 83 7.74 -9.18 -0.27
C LEU A 83 6.95 -10.43 0.12
N CYS A 84 5.65 -10.26 0.37
CA CYS A 84 4.78 -11.40 0.65
C CYS A 84 4.69 -12.32 -0.59
N PRO A 85 4.81 -13.65 -0.46
CA PRO A 85 4.55 -14.57 -1.56
C PRO A 85 3.05 -14.57 -1.88
N VAL A 86 2.71 -14.24 -3.13
CA VAL A 86 1.33 -14.28 -3.69
C VAL A 86 0.89 -15.68 -4.12
#